data_AF-A0A8J3ICI0-F1
#
_entry.id   AF-A0A8J3ICI0-F1
#
_cell.length_a   1.000
_cell.length_b   1.000
_cell.length_c   1.000
_cell.angle_alpha   90.00
_cell.angle_beta   90.00
_cell.angle_gamma   90.00
#
_symmetry.space_group_name_H-M   'P 1'
#
loop_
_entity.id
_entity.type
_entity.pdbx_description
1 polymer ?
#
loop_
_entity_poly.entity_id
_entity_poly.type
_entity_poly.pdbx_seq_one_letter_code
_entity_poly.pdbx_strand_id
1 'polypeptide(L)'
;MNDQLKKNQRILIEGASIAGPTLAYWLSRYGFQPTIVEQAPALRDGGYKVDIRGAAIDVLERMGMLPALWQASTAMKGATYVDSKNETIVTMPADILNYREGRDDEIVRGELSRLLYDRTHNEVEYLFGDSITSLAEDEDGVRVTFKHAAPRTFDLVVGADGLHSHVRSLTFGDESQFIHYLGHMSPFSPRPTFFTLITGSGTTAHQGRW
;
A
#
# COMPACT_ATOMS: atom_id res chain seq x y z
N MET A 1 -21.30 -33.14 -3.41
CA MET A 1 -20.76 -31.88 -3.97
C MET A 1 -19.25 -32.02 -3.94
N ASN A 2 -18.59 -32.01 -5.10
CA ASN A 2 -17.28 -32.63 -5.36
C ASN A 2 -16.14 -32.21 -4.44
N ASP A 3 -15.59 -33.19 -3.73
CA ASP A 3 -14.36 -33.15 -2.91
C ASP A 3 -13.09 -33.32 -3.78
N GLN A 4 -13.25 -33.41 -5.10
CA GLN A 4 -12.13 -33.41 -6.04
C GLN A 4 -11.78 -31.99 -6.47
N LEU A 5 -10.71 -31.48 -5.84
CA LEU A 5 -9.81 -30.43 -6.33
C LEU A 5 -10.33 -28.98 -6.27
N LYS A 6 -10.49 -28.43 -5.08
CA LYS A 6 -10.02 -27.05 -4.88
C LYS A 6 -8.50 -27.12 -4.70
N LYS A 7 -7.75 -27.24 -5.80
CA LYS A 7 -6.30 -26.95 -5.77
C LYS A 7 -6.11 -25.48 -5.38
N ASN A 8 -4.97 -25.17 -4.77
CA ASN A 8 -4.55 -23.81 -4.46
C ASN A 8 -5.45 -23.09 -3.44
N GLN A 9 -5.87 -23.76 -2.37
CA GLN A 9 -6.70 -23.15 -1.33
C GLN A 9 -5.93 -22.19 -0.44
N ARG A 10 -4.74 -22.58 0.02
CA ARG A 10 -3.96 -21.82 0.99
C ARG A 10 -3.01 -20.91 0.25
N ILE A 11 -3.23 -19.60 0.37
CA ILE A 11 -2.48 -18.60 -0.38
C ILE A 11 -1.81 -17.66 0.61
N LEU A 12 -0.48 -17.58 0.57
CA LEU A 12 0.26 -16.58 1.33
C LEU A 12 0.41 -15.30 0.51
N ILE A 13 0.22 -14.16 1.15
CA ILE A 13 0.41 -12.84 0.55
C ILE A 13 1.42 -12.06 1.41
N GLU A 14 2.55 -11.66 0.84
CA GLU A 14 3.51 -10.79 1.53
C GLU A 14 3.13 -9.33 1.30
N GLY A 15 2.75 -8.61 2.37
CA GLY A 15 2.46 -7.18 2.39
C GLY A 15 1.02 -6.85 2.76
N ALA A 16 0.82 -6.02 3.79
CA ALA A 16 -0.48 -5.58 4.30
C ALA A 16 -0.79 -4.10 3.98
N SER A 17 -0.38 -3.63 2.79
CA SER A 17 -0.71 -2.27 2.32
C SER A 17 -2.03 -2.24 1.53
N ILE A 18 -2.00 -1.90 0.25
CA ILE A 18 -3.21 -1.76 -0.58
C ILE A 18 -3.53 -3.07 -1.31
N ALA A 19 -2.57 -3.57 -2.09
CA ALA A 19 -2.77 -4.73 -2.96
C ALA A 19 -3.06 -6.01 -2.16
N GLY A 20 -2.34 -6.25 -1.06
CA GLY A 20 -2.48 -7.49 -0.28
C GLY A 20 -3.88 -7.68 0.30
N PRO A 21 -4.39 -6.75 1.14
CA PRO A 21 -5.76 -6.82 1.66
C PRO A 21 -6.83 -6.80 0.56
N THR A 22 -6.63 -6.05 -0.52
CA THR A 22 -7.57 -6.04 -1.66
C THR A 22 -7.67 -7.43 -2.31
N LEU A 23 -6.54 -8.08 -2.54
CA LEU A 23 -6.49 -9.43 -3.08
C LEU A 23 -7.10 -10.44 -2.11
N ALA A 24 -6.75 -10.37 -0.83
CA ALA A 24 -7.25 -11.26 0.20
C ALA A 24 -8.78 -11.18 0.35
N TYR A 25 -9.36 -9.99 0.24
CA TYR A 25 -10.81 -9.81 0.19
C TYR A 25 -11.47 -10.67 -0.90
N TRP A 26 -10.96 -10.58 -2.14
CA TRP A 26 -11.53 -11.32 -3.26
C TRP A 26 -11.27 -12.82 -3.16
N LEU A 27 -10.09 -13.22 -2.69
CA LEU A 27 -9.77 -14.63 -2.45
C LEU A 27 -10.67 -15.25 -1.39
N SER A 28 -10.85 -14.59 -0.24
CA SER A 28 -11.78 -15.02 0.82
C SER A 28 -13.19 -15.19 0.25
N ARG A 29 -13.68 -14.20 -0.51
CA ARG A 29 -15.02 -14.21 -1.12
C ARG A 29 -15.22 -15.36 -2.12
N TYR A 30 -14.16 -15.78 -2.81
CA TYR A 30 -14.20 -16.93 -3.72
C TYR A 30 -13.91 -18.28 -3.02
N GLY A 31 -13.79 -18.27 -1.69
CA GLY A 31 -13.64 -19.45 -0.85
C GLY A 31 -12.24 -20.05 -0.87
N PHE A 32 -11.22 -19.20 -1.07
CA PHE A 32 -9.82 -19.51 -0.76
C PHE A 32 -9.50 -19.12 0.68
N GLN A 33 -8.32 -19.53 1.17
CA GLN A 33 -7.83 -19.28 2.52
C GLN A 33 -6.55 -18.43 2.46
N PRO A 34 -6.68 -17.11 2.27
CA PRO A 34 -5.53 -16.22 2.26
C PRO A 34 -4.99 -16.00 3.68
N THR A 35 -3.67 -15.98 3.80
CA THR A 35 -2.94 -15.46 4.97
C THR A 35 -2.09 -14.29 4.48
N ILE A 36 -2.10 -13.16 5.19
CA ILE A 36 -1.22 -12.03 4.93
C ILE A 36 -0.09 -12.01 5.97
N VAL A 37 1.13 -11.79 5.52
CA VAL A 37 2.28 -11.51 6.38
C VAL A 37 2.79 -10.10 6.09
N GLU A 38 3.18 -9.37 7.13
CA GLU A 38 3.65 -7.98 7.03
C GLU A 38 4.79 -7.72 8.00
N GLN A 39 5.88 -7.17 7.46
CA GLN A 39 7.10 -6.89 8.21
C GLN A 39 6.88 -5.86 9.33
N ALA A 40 6.00 -4.87 9.10
CA ALA A 40 5.65 -3.91 10.13
C ALA A 40 4.89 -4.59 11.28
N PRO A 41 5.16 -4.23 12.55
CA PRO A 41 4.49 -4.83 13.72
C PRO A 41 3.01 -4.44 13.84
N ALA A 42 2.56 -3.45 13.06
CA ALA A 42 1.19 -3.00 12.95
C ALA A 42 1.02 -2.26 11.62
N LEU A 43 -0.24 -1.93 11.27
CA LEU A 43 -0.53 -1.03 10.16
C LEU A 43 0.21 0.30 10.35
N ARG A 44 0.69 0.86 9.24
CA ARG A 44 1.34 2.17 9.22
C ARG A 44 0.31 3.26 9.00
N ASP A 45 0.24 4.19 9.93
CA ASP A 45 -0.62 5.37 9.80
C ASP A 45 -0.01 6.43 8.88
N GLY A 46 -0.87 7.28 8.32
CA GLY A 46 -0.46 8.45 7.54
C GLY A 46 0.14 8.11 6.17
N GLY A 47 1.25 8.76 5.83
CA GLY A 47 1.86 8.69 4.50
C GLY A 47 1.37 9.76 3.53
N TYR A 48 1.71 9.59 2.26
CA TYR A 48 1.29 10.50 1.20
C TYR A 48 -0.13 10.20 0.74
N LYS A 49 -0.71 11.17 0.04
CA LYS A 49 -2.05 11.04 -0.53
C LYS A 49 -2.00 10.19 -1.80
N VAL A 50 -3.03 9.37 -2.01
CA VAL A 50 -3.20 8.55 -3.20
C VAL A 50 -4.52 8.87 -3.86
N ASP A 51 -4.51 8.85 -5.18
CA ASP A 51 -5.70 9.01 -6.00
C ASP A 51 -6.37 7.67 -6.28
N ILE A 52 -7.70 7.64 -6.19
CA ILE A 52 -8.54 6.52 -6.58
C ILE A 52 -9.35 6.96 -7.78
N ARG A 53 -9.08 6.34 -8.94
CA ARG A 53 -9.66 6.75 -10.22
C ARG A 53 -10.14 5.57 -11.05
N GLY A 54 -11.12 5.83 -11.91
CA GLY A 54 -11.61 4.87 -12.90
C GLY A 54 -11.92 3.49 -12.31
N ALA A 55 -11.29 2.44 -12.83
CA ALA A 55 -11.54 1.06 -12.42
C ALA A 55 -11.31 0.80 -10.91
N ALA A 56 -10.46 1.58 -10.24
CA ALA A 56 -10.26 1.44 -8.80
C ALA A 56 -11.53 1.81 -8.00
N ILE A 57 -12.30 2.79 -8.48
CA ILE A 57 -13.61 3.14 -7.89
C ILE A 57 -14.57 1.97 -8.05
N ASP A 58 -14.62 1.34 -9.22
CA ASP A 58 -15.51 0.20 -9.48
C ASP A 58 -15.14 -1.02 -8.60
N VAL A 59 -13.85 -1.24 -8.34
CA VAL A 59 -13.40 -2.29 -7.42
C VAL A 59 -13.88 -2.00 -6.00
N LEU A 60 -13.65 -0.79 -5.49
CA LEU A 60 -14.08 -0.41 -4.14
C LEU A 60 -15.61 -0.40 -3.98
N GLU A 61 -16.34 -0.07 -5.05
CA GLU A 61 -17.80 -0.19 -5.11
C GLU A 61 -18.26 -1.63 -4.92
N ARG A 62 -17.66 -2.58 -5.64
CA ARG A 62 -17.95 -4.00 -5.49
C ARG A 62 -17.52 -4.57 -4.13
N MET A 63 -16.59 -3.91 -3.46
CA MET A 63 -16.19 -4.22 -2.08
C MET A 63 -17.14 -3.60 -1.02
N GLY A 64 -18.07 -2.73 -1.45
CA GLY A 64 -18.98 -1.99 -0.58
C GLY A 64 -18.32 -0.85 0.19
N MET A 65 -17.20 -0.32 -0.31
CA MET A 65 -16.32 0.59 0.43
C MET A 65 -16.46 2.06 0.04
N LEU A 66 -17.24 2.41 -0.99
CA LEU A 66 -17.37 3.82 -1.42
C LEU A 66 -17.80 4.78 -0.30
N PRO A 67 -18.79 4.46 0.54
CA PRO A 67 -19.17 5.38 1.62
C PRO A 67 -18.03 5.65 2.61
N ALA A 68 -17.27 4.60 2.97
CA ALA A 68 -16.13 4.74 3.88
C ALA A 68 -14.97 5.49 3.23
N LEU A 69 -14.72 5.26 1.93
CA LEU A 69 -13.74 6.00 1.14
C LEU A 69 -14.03 7.50 1.16
N TRP A 70 -15.27 7.90 0.82
CA TRP A 70 -15.65 9.31 0.76
C TRP A 70 -15.64 10.00 2.12
N GLN A 71 -15.94 9.28 3.21
CA GLN A 71 -15.81 9.80 4.57
C GLN A 71 -14.34 10.06 4.95
N ALA A 72 -13.41 9.25 4.45
CA ALA A 72 -11.98 9.38 4.67
C ALA A 72 -11.29 10.27 3.60
N SER A 73 -12.05 10.88 2.70
CA SER A 73 -11.53 11.79 1.68
C SER A 73 -10.75 12.93 2.32
N THR A 74 -9.65 13.32 1.67
CA THR A 74 -8.87 14.50 2.06
C THR A 74 -9.65 15.80 1.87
N ALA A 75 -10.77 15.76 1.14
CA ALA A 75 -11.62 16.91 0.82
C ALA A 75 -10.80 18.11 0.29
N MET A 76 -9.73 17.84 -0.47
CA MET A 76 -8.85 18.88 -0.98
C MET A 76 -9.66 19.85 -1.85
N LYS A 77 -9.56 21.14 -1.54
CA LYS A 77 -10.30 22.21 -2.24
C LYS A 77 -9.47 22.85 -3.36
N GLY A 78 -8.15 22.80 -3.25
CA GLY A 78 -7.22 23.36 -4.23
C GLY A 78 -5.81 23.47 -3.68
N ALA A 79 -4.92 24.00 -4.50
CA ALA A 79 -3.56 24.36 -4.10
C ALA A 79 -3.23 25.79 -4.49
N THR A 80 -2.40 26.42 -3.67
CA THR A 80 -1.83 27.74 -3.94
C THR A 80 -0.32 27.59 -4.10
N TYR A 81 0.18 27.99 -5.26
CA TYR A 81 1.61 28.08 -5.52
C TYR A 81 2.09 29.48 -5.12
N VAL A 82 3.10 29.51 -4.26
CA VAL A 82 3.74 30.75 -3.78
C VAL A 82 5.20 30.79 -4.18
N ASP A 83 5.75 31.98 -4.34
CA ASP A 83 7.17 32.16 -4.60
C ASP A 83 8.02 32.06 -3.31
N SER A 84 9.33 32.27 -3.43
CA SER A 84 10.25 32.26 -2.29
C SER A 84 9.99 33.34 -1.23
N LYS A 85 9.22 34.38 -1.57
CA LYS A 85 8.82 35.47 -0.68
C LYS A 85 7.41 35.26 -0.11
N ASN A 86 6.81 34.09 -0.37
CA ASN A 86 5.45 33.74 0.04
C ASN A 86 4.37 34.61 -0.65
N GLU A 87 4.68 35.15 -1.83
CA GLU A 87 3.71 35.85 -2.68
C GLU A 87 2.98 34.82 -3.56
N THR A 88 1.65 34.92 -3.62
CA THR A 88 0.82 34.01 -4.44
C THR A 88 1.10 34.20 -5.92
N ILE A 89 1.56 33.13 -6.57
CA ILE A 89 1.72 33.06 -8.03
C ILE A 89 0.38 32.66 -8.65
N VAL A 90 -0.22 31.56 -8.17
CA VAL A 90 -1.50 31.05 -8.69
C VAL A 90 -2.21 30.19 -7.65
N THR A 91 -3.54 30.28 -7.65
CA THR A 91 -4.42 29.37 -6.88
C THR A 91 -5.25 28.56 -7.85
N MET A 92 -5.23 27.24 -7.71
CA MET A 92 -5.96 26.31 -8.58
C MET A 92 -6.94 25.47 -7.74
N PRO A 93 -8.22 25.35 -8.16
CA PRO A 93 -9.16 24.39 -7.60
C PRO A 93 -8.65 22.95 -7.71
N ALA A 94 -9.03 22.09 -6.77
CA ALA A 94 -8.52 20.72 -6.70
C ALA A 94 -8.87 19.89 -7.94
N ASP A 95 -10.05 20.08 -8.52
CA ASP A 95 -10.49 19.32 -9.69
C ASP A 95 -9.58 19.59 -10.90
N ILE A 96 -9.13 20.84 -11.06
CA ILE A 96 -8.20 21.24 -12.12
C ILE A 96 -6.79 20.74 -11.80
N LEU A 97 -6.35 20.87 -10.54
CA LEU A 97 -5.02 20.46 -10.12
C LEU A 97 -4.79 18.95 -10.24
N ASN A 98 -5.78 18.17 -9.82
CA ASN A 98 -5.67 16.73 -9.75
C ASN A 98 -6.18 16.03 -11.01
N TYR A 99 -6.78 16.74 -11.97
CA TYR A 99 -7.44 16.10 -13.11
C TYR A 99 -8.46 15.05 -12.65
N ARG A 100 -9.30 15.40 -11.67
CA ARG A 100 -10.35 14.50 -11.14
C ARG A 100 -11.57 14.53 -12.05
N GLU A 101 -12.11 13.36 -12.35
CA GLU A 101 -13.36 13.23 -13.11
C GLU A 101 -14.40 12.41 -12.35
N GLY A 102 -15.66 12.83 -12.42
CA GLY A 102 -16.80 12.04 -11.92
C GLY A 102 -16.69 11.64 -10.44
N ARG A 103 -16.38 10.36 -10.20
CA ARG A 103 -16.34 9.74 -8.86
C ARG A 103 -14.93 9.66 -8.26
N ASP A 104 -13.92 10.18 -8.95
CA ASP A 104 -12.53 10.15 -8.50
C ASP A 104 -12.35 10.82 -7.14
N ASP A 105 -11.48 10.26 -6.31
CA ASP A 105 -11.21 10.80 -4.98
C ASP A 105 -9.75 10.66 -4.53
N GLU A 106 -9.39 11.44 -3.51
CA GLU A 106 -8.04 11.49 -2.92
C GLU A 106 -8.10 11.16 -1.43
N ILE A 107 -7.35 10.14 -1.01
CA ILE A 107 -7.30 9.63 0.37
C ILE A 107 -5.84 9.50 0.83
N VAL A 108 -5.58 9.63 2.13
CA VAL A 108 -4.26 9.32 2.70
C VAL A 108 -4.00 7.81 2.59
N ARG A 109 -2.81 7.41 2.11
CA ARG A 109 -2.50 5.99 1.87
C ARG A 109 -2.72 5.10 3.11
N GLY A 110 -2.31 5.56 4.29
CA GLY A 110 -2.51 4.85 5.55
C GLY A 110 -4.00 4.65 5.89
N GLU A 111 -4.85 5.65 5.64
CA GLU A 111 -6.29 5.53 5.82
C GLU A 111 -6.90 4.49 4.88
N LEU A 112 -6.50 4.48 3.59
CA LEU A 112 -6.96 3.45 2.66
C LEU A 112 -6.51 2.05 3.11
N SER A 113 -5.27 1.92 3.57
CA SER A 113 -4.73 0.66 4.11
C SER A 113 -5.54 0.17 5.30
N ARG A 114 -5.90 1.09 6.23
CA ARG A 114 -6.74 0.81 7.39
C ARG A 114 -8.14 0.37 6.98
N LEU A 115 -8.80 1.09 6.07
CA LEU A 115 -10.13 0.70 5.57
C LEU A 115 -10.14 -0.69 4.94
N LEU A 116 -9.10 -1.04 4.20
CA LEU A 116 -8.97 -2.37 3.59
C LEU A 116 -8.72 -3.47 4.64
N TYR A 117 -7.90 -3.20 5.65
CA TYR A 117 -7.70 -4.10 6.78
C TYR A 117 -9.00 -4.30 7.59
N ASP A 118 -9.69 -3.21 7.95
CA ASP A 118 -10.99 -3.23 8.64
C ASP A 118 -12.02 -4.08 7.88
N ARG A 119 -11.94 -4.07 6.55
CA ARG A 119 -12.83 -4.86 5.70
C ARG A 119 -12.55 -6.36 5.73
N THR A 120 -11.34 -6.79 6.10
CA THR A 120 -10.82 -8.15 5.84
C THR A 120 -10.31 -8.89 7.07
N HIS A 121 -9.91 -8.20 8.15
CA HIS A 121 -9.24 -8.83 9.32
C HIS A 121 -10.09 -9.87 10.06
N ASN A 122 -11.41 -9.90 9.86
CA ASN A 122 -12.29 -10.90 10.46
C ASN A 122 -12.33 -12.21 9.66
N GLU A 123 -11.92 -12.18 8.39
CA GLU A 123 -12.00 -13.32 7.45
C GLU A 123 -10.61 -13.83 7.05
N VAL A 124 -9.56 -13.05 7.27
CA VAL A 124 -8.20 -13.27 6.79
C VAL A 124 -7.23 -13.26 7.96
N GLU A 125 -6.30 -14.22 8.00
CA GLU A 125 -5.22 -14.24 8.99
C GLU A 125 -4.17 -13.18 8.65
N TYR A 126 -3.77 -12.38 9.64
CA TYR A 126 -2.67 -11.41 9.52
C TYR A 126 -1.53 -11.75 10.48
N LEU A 127 -0.32 -11.87 9.93
CA LEU A 127 0.93 -12.07 10.66
C LEU A 127 1.76 -10.78 10.59
N PHE A 128 1.50 -9.87 11.51
CA PHE A 128 2.30 -8.63 11.63
C PHE A 128 3.62 -8.88 12.35
N GLY A 129 4.61 -8.02 12.05
CA GLY A 129 5.94 -8.07 12.64
C GLY A 129 6.78 -9.23 12.12
N ASP A 130 6.42 -9.81 10.97
CA ASP A 130 7.08 -10.97 10.39
C ASP A 130 7.25 -10.81 8.88
N SER A 131 8.16 -11.57 8.28
CA SER A 131 8.43 -11.49 6.85
C SER A 131 8.91 -12.84 6.33
N ILE A 132 8.62 -13.15 5.07
CA ILE A 132 9.24 -14.29 4.41
C ILE A 132 10.77 -14.10 4.40
N THR A 133 11.51 -15.19 4.58
CA THR A 133 12.98 -15.23 4.49
C THR A 133 13.47 -16.24 3.46
N SER A 134 12.68 -17.26 3.14
CA SER A 134 12.97 -18.19 2.06
C SER A 134 11.70 -18.83 1.50
N LEU A 135 11.77 -19.19 0.23
CA LEU A 135 10.75 -19.91 -0.53
C LEU A 135 11.40 -21.15 -1.15
N ALA A 136 10.81 -22.32 -0.95
CA ALA A 136 11.21 -23.55 -1.62
C ALA A 136 9.96 -24.23 -2.20
N GLU A 137 9.88 -24.30 -3.52
CA GLU A 137 8.78 -24.93 -4.24
C GLU A 137 9.06 -26.43 -4.47
N ASP A 138 8.04 -27.26 -4.24
CA ASP A 138 8.03 -28.69 -4.54
C ASP A 138 6.66 -29.13 -5.10
N GLU A 139 6.45 -30.43 -5.29
CA GLU A 139 5.21 -30.97 -5.85
C GLU A 139 3.97 -30.75 -4.97
N ASP A 140 4.16 -30.49 -3.68
CA ASP A 140 3.11 -30.31 -2.67
C ASP A 140 2.79 -28.83 -2.40
N GLY A 141 3.59 -27.90 -2.92
CA GLY A 141 3.38 -26.45 -2.85
C GLY A 141 4.66 -25.66 -2.62
N VAL A 142 4.55 -24.56 -1.87
CA VAL A 142 5.66 -23.67 -1.51
C VAL A 142 5.87 -23.74 0.00
N ARG A 143 7.01 -24.29 0.41
CA ARG A 143 7.48 -24.21 1.79
C ARG A 143 8.06 -22.82 2.05
N VAL A 144 7.45 -22.11 2.99
CA VAL A 144 7.79 -20.75 3.36
C VAL A 144 8.45 -20.73 4.73
N THR A 145 9.61 -20.09 4.84
CA THR A 145 10.23 -19.79 6.13
C THR A 145 10.01 -18.33 6.49
N PHE A 146 9.59 -18.07 7.72
CA PHE A 146 9.39 -16.74 8.25
C PHE A 146 10.56 -16.31 9.14
N LYS A 147 10.68 -15.01 9.38
CA LYS A 147 11.69 -14.46 10.28
C LYS A 147 11.41 -14.84 11.74
N HIS A 148 10.14 -14.94 12.13
CA HIS A 148 9.73 -15.20 13.51
C HIS A 148 8.81 -16.41 13.68
N ALA A 149 7.81 -16.58 12.81
CA ALA A 149 6.89 -17.71 12.85
C ALA A 149 7.57 -19.02 12.41
N ALA A 150 6.97 -20.15 12.84
CA ALA A 150 7.37 -21.46 12.34
C ALA A 150 7.12 -21.57 10.83
N PRO A 151 7.96 -22.31 10.08
CA PRO A 151 7.75 -22.54 8.66
C PRO A 151 6.37 -23.16 8.36
N ARG A 152 5.76 -22.78 7.24
CA ARG A 152 4.47 -23.29 6.79
C ARG A 152 4.53 -23.61 5.30
N THR A 153 3.67 -24.54 4.85
CA THR A 153 3.49 -24.82 3.43
C THR A 153 2.19 -24.19 2.95
N PHE A 154 2.29 -23.44 1.86
CA PHE A 154 1.16 -22.85 1.14
C PHE A 154 1.11 -23.41 -0.27
N ASP A 155 -0.05 -23.33 -0.90
CA ASP A 155 -0.21 -23.82 -2.26
C ASP A 155 0.26 -22.76 -3.27
N LEU A 156 0.13 -21.47 -2.92
CA LEU A 156 0.63 -20.33 -3.69
C LEU A 156 1.19 -19.22 -2.78
N VAL A 157 2.14 -18.45 -3.30
CA VAL A 157 2.68 -17.24 -2.66
C VAL A 157 2.55 -16.06 -3.62
N VAL A 158 2.05 -14.92 -3.12
CA VAL A 158 1.89 -13.68 -3.88
C VAL A 158 2.69 -12.56 -3.22
N GLY A 159 3.60 -11.95 -3.96
CA GLY A 159 4.31 -10.74 -3.53
C GLY A 159 3.44 -9.48 -3.72
N ALA A 160 3.04 -8.85 -2.62
CA ALA A 160 2.33 -7.57 -2.56
C ALA A 160 3.11 -6.54 -1.70
N ASP A 161 4.43 -6.71 -1.61
CA ASP A 161 5.41 -6.06 -0.73
C ASP A 161 6.08 -4.82 -1.35
N GLY A 162 5.53 -4.32 -2.46
CA GLY A 162 5.82 -3.00 -3.01
C GLY A 162 7.07 -2.92 -3.89
N LEU A 163 7.57 -1.70 -4.07
CA LEU A 163 8.67 -1.42 -5.01
C LEU A 163 9.90 -2.25 -4.71
N HIS A 164 10.29 -2.35 -3.43
CA HIS A 164 11.45 -3.10 -2.93
C HIS A 164 11.13 -4.53 -2.51
N SER A 165 10.27 -5.19 -3.29
CA SER A 165 9.75 -6.54 -3.03
C SER A 165 10.86 -7.54 -2.70
N HIS A 166 10.77 -8.09 -1.49
CA HIS A 166 11.64 -9.17 -1.04
C HIS A 166 11.26 -10.49 -1.73
N VAL A 167 9.96 -10.75 -1.92
CA VAL A 167 9.48 -11.93 -2.68
C VAL A 167 10.05 -11.92 -4.10
N ARG A 168 10.06 -10.77 -4.78
CA ARG A 168 10.69 -10.65 -6.10
C ARG A 168 12.17 -11.02 -6.05
N SER A 169 12.89 -10.57 -5.02
CA SER A 169 14.32 -10.89 -4.87
C SER A 169 14.57 -12.39 -4.69
N LEU A 170 13.73 -13.07 -3.89
CA LEU A 170 13.83 -14.50 -3.61
C LEU A 170 13.51 -15.35 -4.85
N THR A 171 12.55 -14.92 -5.66
CA THR A 171 12.06 -15.69 -6.80
C THR A 171 12.83 -15.41 -8.10
N PHE A 172 13.16 -14.15 -8.37
CA PHE A 172 13.70 -13.70 -9.67
C PHE A 172 15.12 -13.16 -9.59
N GLY A 173 15.70 -13.06 -8.39
CA GLY A 173 17.05 -12.54 -8.18
C GLY A 173 17.09 -11.02 -8.05
N ASP A 174 18.26 -10.44 -8.28
CA ASP A 174 18.58 -9.05 -7.89
C ASP A 174 17.60 -8.01 -8.45
N GLU A 175 17.14 -7.12 -7.56
CA GLU A 175 16.16 -6.06 -7.85
C GLU A 175 16.60 -5.11 -8.97
N SER A 176 17.90 -4.84 -9.11
CA SER A 176 18.44 -3.92 -10.12
C SER A 176 18.13 -4.34 -11.55
N GLN A 177 17.79 -5.62 -11.77
CA GLN A 177 17.34 -6.13 -13.07
C GLN A 177 15.91 -5.70 -13.42
N PHE A 178 15.13 -5.25 -12.43
CA PHE A 178 13.70 -4.95 -12.57
C PHE A 178 13.36 -3.49 -12.26
N ILE A 179 14.34 -2.68 -11.88
CA ILE A 179 14.17 -1.25 -11.62
C ILE A 179 14.93 -0.43 -12.66
N HIS A 180 14.20 0.46 -13.32
CA HIS A 180 14.79 1.49 -14.16
C HIS A 180 14.57 2.86 -13.50
N TYR A 181 15.64 3.44 -12.95
CA TYR A 181 15.56 4.76 -12.34
C TYR A 181 15.52 5.85 -13.42
N LEU A 182 14.44 6.66 -13.41
CA LEU A 182 14.21 7.71 -14.40
C LEU A 182 14.96 9.02 -14.11
N GLY A 183 15.88 9.04 -13.14
CA GLY A 183 16.68 10.23 -12.82
C GLY A 183 15.98 11.29 -11.97
N HIS A 184 14.76 11.03 -11.47
CA HIS A 184 13.95 12.01 -10.75
C HIS A 184 13.54 11.47 -9.36
N MET A 185 13.58 12.34 -8.35
CA MET A 185 13.08 12.07 -7.00
C MET A 185 12.29 13.28 -6.52
N SER A 186 11.06 13.05 -6.08
CA SER A 186 10.21 14.09 -5.49
C SER A 186 10.01 13.80 -4.00
N PRO A 187 10.85 14.35 -3.11
CA PRO A 187 10.70 14.16 -1.68
C PRO A 187 9.48 14.94 -1.16
N PHE A 188 8.58 14.25 -0.45
CA PHE A 188 7.46 14.88 0.25
C PHE A 188 7.80 14.97 1.75
N SER A 189 7.76 16.19 2.30
CA SER A 189 7.88 16.43 3.74
C SER A 189 6.61 17.13 4.22
N PRO A 190 5.80 16.52 5.11
CA PRO A 190 4.70 17.23 5.73
C PRO A 190 5.32 18.30 6.65
N ARG A 191 5.24 19.58 6.26
CA ARG A 191 5.46 20.64 7.23
C ARG A 191 4.27 20.65 8.20
N PRO A 192 4.50 20.66 9.52
CA PRO A 192 3.41 20.87 10.48
C PRO A 192 2.73 22.20 10.16
N THR A 193 1.40 22.20 10.15
CA THR A 193 0.58 23.40 10.04
C THR A 193 0.65 24.20 11.35
N PHE A 194 1.83 24.70 11.70
CA PHE A 194 2.01 25.76 12.68
C PHE A 194 2.85 26.85 12.02
N PHE A 195 2.18 27.94 11.64
CA PHE A 195 2.85 29.18 11.31
C PHE A 195 3.49 29.75 12.58
N THR A 196 4.69 29.28 12.92
CA THR A 196 5.62 30.06 13.72
C THR A 196 6.76 30.45 12.78
N LEU A 197 6.78 31.73 12.40
CA LEU A 197 7.90 32.36 11.75
C LEU A 197 9.15 32.16 12.63
N ILE A 198 10.06 31.27 12.22
CA ILE A 198 11.44 31.33 12.69
C ILE A 198 12.16 32.31 11.74
N THR A 199 12.24 33.56 12.16
CA THR A 199 13.23 34.49 11.64
C THR A 199 14.59 34.09 12.20
N GLY A 200 15.48 33.53 11.36
CA GLY A 200 16.85 33.24 11.80
C GLY A 200 17.62 32.27 10.90
N SER A 201 18.46 32.85 10.06
CA SER A 201 19.65 32.29 9.39
C SER A 201 20.00 30.80 9.57
N GLY A 202 19.95 30.08 8.45
CA GLY A 202 20.94 29.08 8.04
C GLY A 202 21.04 27.78 8.83
N THR A 203 20.46 26.70 8.28
CA THR A 203 20.87 25.34 8.66
C THR A 203 20.96 24.47 7.41
N THR A 204 22.20 24.14 7.03
CA THR A 204 22.55 23.05 6.12
C THR A 204 22.06 21.73 6.69
N ALA A 205 21.18 21.03 5.96
CA ALA A 205 20.80 19.66 6.29
C ALA A 205 21.87 18.69 5.76
N HIS A 206 22.57 18.04 6.68
CA HIS A 206 23.40 16.88 6.39
C HIS A 206 22.53 15.75 5.81
N GLN A 207 22.96 15.21 4.67
CA GLN A 207 22.44 13.95 4.12
C GLN A 207 22.78 12.80 5.07
N GLY A 208 21.79 12.33 5.83
CA GLY A 208 21.78 10.98 6.36
C GLY A 208 21.36 10.03 5.24
N ARG A 209 22.25 9.11 4.89
CA ARG A 209 21.97 7.99 3.98
C ARG A 209 20.86 7.11 4.56
N TRP A 210 19.89 6.76 3.73
CA TRP A 210 19.16 5.49 3.77
C TRP A 210 19.34 4.85 2.41
#